data_AF-A0A661MCI2-F1
#
_entry.id   AF-A0A661MCI2-F1
#
_cell.length_a   1.000
_cell.length_b   1.000
_cell.length_c   1.000
_cell.angle_alpha   90.00
_cell.angle_beta   90.00
_cell.angle_gamma   90.00
#
_symmetry.space_group_name_H-M   'P 1'
#
loop_
_entity.id
_entity.type
_entity.pdbx_description
1 polymer ?
#
loop_
_entity_poly.entity_id
_entity_poly.type
_entity_poly.pdbx_seq_one_letter_code
_entity_poly.pdbx_strand_id
1 'polypeptide(L)'
;MTHQRKVILEEMKKLEGHPTADEVYVRVRERLPRISLGTVYRNLDVLAASGLIRKIEPDFPQMRFDRNTHEHYHVTCMQCG
;
A
#
# COMPACT_ATOMS: atom_id res chain seq x y z
N MET A 1 0.61 -14.75 9.93
CA MET A 1 0.96 -13.31 9.79
C MET A 1 2.30 -13.05 10.47
N THR A 2 3.31 -12.49 9.77
CA THR A 2 4.64 -12.17 10.36
C THR A 2 4.64 -10.80 11.04
N HIS A 3 5.63 -10.51 11.88
CA HIS A 3 5.77 -9.19 12.52
C HIS A 3 5.89 -8.06 11.48
N GLN A 4 6.73 -8.23 10.45
CA GLN A 4 6.86 -7.25 9.37
C GLN A 4 5.53 -6.97 8.66
N ARG A 5 4.76 -8.02 8.34
CA ARG A 5 3.43 -7.86 7.69
C ARG A 5 2.44 -7.12 8.58
N LYS A 6 2.45 -7.37 9.89
CA LYS A 6 1.60 -6.62 10.84
C LYS A 6 1.94 -5.14 10.82
N VAL A 7 3.22 -4.79 10.93
CA VAL A 7 3.66 -3.38 10.92
C VAL A 7 3.30 -2.71 9.59
N ILE A 8 3.55 -3.38 8.45
CA ILE A 8 3.19 -2.83 7.13
C ILE A 8 1.69 -2.59 7.03
N LEU A 9 0.86 -3.55 7.45
CA LEU A 9 -0.60 -3.40 7.42
C LEU A 9 -1.09 -2.27 8.34
N GLU A 10 -0.50 -2.14 9.53
CA GLU A 10 -0.81 -1.06 10.47
C GLU A 10 -0.47 0.31 9.90
N GLU A 11 0.72 0.48 9.29
CA GLU A 11 1.11 1.75 8.68
C GLU A 11 0.28 2.08 7.45
N MET A 12 -0.01 1.07 6.61
CA MET A 12 -0.86 1.25 5.44
C MET A 12 -2.28 1.71 5.84
N LYS A 13 -2.85 1.15 6.91
CA LYS A 13 -4.18 1.57 7.41
C LYS A 13 -4.23 3.01 7.93
N LYS A 14 -3.09 3.60 8.31
CA LYS A 14 -3.00 4.99 8.77
C LYS A 14 -2.85 5.99 7.62
N LEU A 15 -2.41 5.54 6.45
CA LEU A 15 -2.28 6.39 5.27
C LEU A 15 -3.65 6.69 4.68
N GLU A 16 -3.83 7.91 4.20
CA GLU A 16 -5.03 8.34 3.50
C GLU A 16 -4.86 8.15 1.98
N GLY A 17 -5.99 8.03 1.28
CA GLY A 17 -6.01 7.78 -0.15
C GLY A 17 -5.40 6.43 -0.52
N HIS A 18 -4.61 6.44 -1.60
CA HIS A 18 -4.08 5.24 -2.24
C HIS A 18 -2.56 5.30 -2.35
N PRO A 19 -1.82 5.07 -1.26
CA PRO A 19 -0.38 5.27 -1.27
C PRO A 19 0.35 4.30 -2.22
N THR A 20 1.48 4.76 -2.74
CA THR A 20 2.45 3.92 -3.45
C THR A 20 3.26 3.09 -2.46
N ALA A 21 3.92 2.03 -2.94
CA ALA A 21 4.79 1.24 -2.08
C ALA A 21 5.97 2.05 -1.53
N ASP A 22 6.45 3.06 -2.25
CA ASP A 22 7.50 3.99 -1.80
C ASP A 22 7.02 4.85 -0.63
N GLU A 23 5.79 5.38 -0.70
CA GLU A 23 5.16 6.12 0.41
C GLU A 23 4.95 5.24 1.65
N VAL A 24 4.48 4.00 1.45
CA VAL A 24 4.36 3.02 2.53
C VAL A 24 5.74 2.71 3.12
N TYR A 25 6.76 2.53 2.28
CA TYR A 25 8.12 2.23 2.71
C TYR A 25 8.69 3.33 3.61
N VAL A 26 8.50 4.61 3.26
CA VAL A 26 8.95 5.74 4.08
C VAL A 26 8.39 5.63 5.50
N ARG A 27 7.09 5.38 5.66
CA ARG A 27 6.44 5.22 6.97
C ARG A 27 6.88 3.96 7.71
N VAL A 28 6.96 2.83 7.00
CA VAL A 28 7.33 1.55 7.61
C VAL A 28 8.78 1.58 8.11
N ARG A 29 9.69 2.28 7.42
CA ARG A 29 11.10 2.38 7.81
C ARG A 29 11.29 3.09 9.15
N GLU A 30 10.37 3.96 9.57
CA GLU A 30 10.40 4.58 10.91
C GLU A 30 10.27 3.54 12.02
N ARG A 31 9.50 2.46 11.78
CA ARG A 31 9.31 1.35 12.74
C ARG A 31 10.23 0.16 12.47
N LEU A 32 10.65 -0.03 11.22
CA LEU A 32 11.52 -1.13 10.78
C LEU A 32 12.72 -0.59 9.99
N PRO A 33 13.74 0.01 10.65
CA PRO A 33 14.82 0.73 9.97
C PRO A 33 15.66 -0.08 8.99
N ARG A 34 15.67 -1.42 9.13
CA ARG A 34 16.46 -2.34 8.29
C ARG A 34 15.64 -2.98 7.16
N ILE A 35 14.36 -2.62 7.02
CA ILE A 35 13.53 -3.17 5.95
C ILE A 35 13.98 -2.61 4.60
N SER A 36 14.00 -3.43 3.57
CA SER A 36 14.24 -2.98 2.20
C SER A 36 12.93 -2.67 1.49
N LEU A 37 12.97 -1.76 0.51
CA LEU A 37 11.82 -1.43 -0.34
C LEU A 37 11.23 -2.69 -1.01
N GLY A 38 12.09 -3.58 -1.54
CA GLY A 38 11.63 -4.84 -2.14
C GLY A 38 10.94 -5.78 -1.14
N THR A 39 11.25 -5.68 0.14
CA THR A 39 10.52 -6.43 1.19
C THR A 39 9.16 -5.81 1.48
N VAL A 40 9.03 -4.48 1.42
CA VAL A 40 7.73 -3.82 1.53
C VAL A 40 6.82 -4.22 0.35
N TYR A 41 7.31 -4.12 -0.88
CA TYR A 41 6.58 -4.56 -2.09
C TYR A 41 6.06 -5.99 -1.96
N ARG A 42 6.94 -6.97 -1.69
CA ARG A 42 6.54 -8.37 -1.55
C ARG A 42 5.48 -8.60 -0.48
N ASN A 43 5.54 -7.85 0.62
CA ASN A 43 4.55 -7.98 1.68
C ASN A 43 3.23 -7.29 1.32
N LEU A 44 3.25 -6.17 0.60
CA LEU A 44 2.04 -5.54 0.06
C LEU A 44 1.33 -6.47 -0.93
N ASP A 45 2.07 -7.15 -1.82
CA ASP A 45 1.50 -8.16 -2.72
C ASP A 45 0.83 -9.31 -1.96
N VAL A 46 1.49 -9.82 -0.91
CA VAL A 46 0.92 -10.88 -0.06
C VAL A 46 -0.34 -10.39 0.67
N LEU A 47 -0.31 -9.16 1.20
CA LEU A 47 -1.47 -8.57 1.87
C LEU A 47 -2.64 -8.38 0.89
N ALA A 48 -2.37 -7.94 -0.34
CA ALA A 48 -3.36 -7.76 -1.39
C ALA A 48 -3.96 -9.11 -1.82
N ALA A 49 -3.11 -10.11 -2.04
CA ALA A 49 -3.55 -11.48 -2.36
C ALA A 49 -4.39 -12.11 -1.24
N SER A 50 -4.17 -11.70 0.02
CA SER A 50 -4.99 -12.13 1.16
C SER A 50 -6.27 -11.32 1.39
N GLY A 51 -6.55 -10.33 0.54
CA GLY A 51 -7.75 -9.49 0.65
C GLY A 51 -7.75 -8.52 1.84
N LEU A 52 -6.59 -8.30 2.47
CA LEU A 52 -6.45 -7.37 3.60
C LEU A 52 -6.27 -5.91 3.16
N ILE A 53 -5.82 -5.73 1.93
CA ILE A 53 -5.66 -4.46 1.22
C ILE A 53 -6.07 -4.71 -0.23
N ARG A 54 -6.36 -3.66 -1.01
CA ARG A 54 -6.60 -3.77 -2.45
C ARG A 54 -5.43 -3.18 -3.22
N LYS A 55 -5.06 -3.81 -4.33
CA LYS A 55 -4.11 -3.28 -5.30
C LYS A 55 -4.88 -2.54 -6.38
N ILE A 56 -4.46 -1.33 -6.74
CA ILE A 56 -5.11 -0.51 -7.75
C ILE A 56 -4.20 -0.45 -8.99
N GLU A 57 -4.72 -0.95 -10.11
CA GLU A 57 -4.19 -0.90 -11.47
C GLU A 57 -5.39 -0.59 -12.41
N PRO A 58 -5.27 0.06 -13.59
CA PRO A 58 -4.12 0.68 -14.26
C PRO A 58 -4.19 2.23 -14.37
N ASP A 59 -5.13 2.88 -13.68
CA ASP A 59 -5.41 4.31 -13.86
C ASP A 59 -4.33 5.26 -13.28
N PHE A 60 -3.28 4.71 -12.66
CA PHE A 60 -2.20 5.47 -12.06
C PHE A 60 -0.84 5.12 -12.69
N PRO A 61 0.06 6.09 -12.87
CA PRO A 61 1.41 5.87 -13.40
C PRO A 61 2.29 5.02 -12.47
N GLN A 62 1.89 4.86 -11.21
CA GLN A 62 2.56 4.03 -10.22
C GLN A 62 1.54 3.14 -9.52
N MET A 63 1.97 1.94 -9.16
CA MET A 63 1.16 0.97 -8.43
C MET A 63 0.75 1.53 -7.07
N ARG A 64 -0.56 1.52 -6.80
CA ARG A 64 -1.14 2.05 -5.58
C ARG A 64 -1.87 0.97 -4.80
N PHE A 65 -1.94 1.17 -3.49
CA PHE A 65 -2.58 0.26 -2.55
C PHE A 65 -3.69 0.97 -1.79
N ASP A 66 -4.72 0.22 -1.44
CA ASP A 66 -5.88 0.73 -0.72
C ASP A 66 -6.09 -0.04 0.58
N ARG A 67 -6.33 0.71 1.66
CA ARG A 67 -6.77 0.17 2.95
C ARG A 67 -8.23 -0.25 2.96
N ASN A 68 -9.04 0.37 2.11
CA ASN A 68 -10.43 0.04 1.95
C ASN A 68 -10.58 -1.13 0.98
N THR A 69 -10.97 -2.28 1.52
CA THR A 69 -11.25 -3.49 0.76
C THR A 69 -12.69 -3.57 0.26
N HIS A 70 -13.56 -2.64 0.69
CA HIS A 70 -14.93 -2.53 0.20
C HIS A 70 -14.97 -1.87 -1.18
N GLU A 71 -16.02 -2.17 -1.95
CA GLU A 71 -16.28 -1.48 -3.20
C GLU A 71 -16.51 0.01 -2.98
N HIS A 72 -15.85 0.82 -3.80
CA HIS A 72 -16.02 2.26 -3.89
C HIS A 72 -15.54 2.72 -5.26
N TYR A 73 -15.97 3.91 -5.67
CA TYR A 73 -15.64 4.50 -6.96
C TYR A 73 -14.40 5.40 -6.84
N HIS A 74 -13.52 5.33 -7.85
CA HIS A 74 -12.39 6.22 -8.01
C HIS A 74 -12.73 7.31 -9.03
N VAL A 75 -12.31 8.54 -8.76
CA VAL A 75 -12.41 9.66 -9.71
C VAL A 75 -11.00 10.20 -9.89
N THR A 76 -10.53 10.21 -11.13
CA THR A 76 -9.18 10.67 -11.51
C THR A 76 -9.32 11.89 -12.42
N CYS A 77 -8.52 12.93 -12.18
CA CYS A 77 -8.49 14.11 -13.01
C CYS A 77 -7.79 13.80 -14.33
N MET A 78 -8.49 13.92 -15.47
CA MET A 78 -7.90 13.68 -16.79
C MET A 78 -6.79 14.69 -17.18
N GLN A 79 -6.64 15.79 -16.42
CA GLN A 79 -5.63 16.81 -16.69
C GLN A 79 -4.37 16.66 -15.81
N CYS A 80 -4.50 16.20 -14.55
CA CYS A 80 -3.38 16.14 -13.61
C CYS A 80 -3.19 14.80 -12.90
N GLY A 81 -4.13 13.86 -13.05
CA GLY A 81 -4.20 12.64 -12.25
C GLY A 81 -4.87 12.88 -10.91
#